data_AF-A0A7S4L6Q9-F1
#
_entry.id   AF-A0A7S4L6Q9-F1
#
_cell.length_a   1.000
_cell.length_b   1.000
_cell.length_c   1.000
_cell.angle_alpha   90.00
_cell.angle_beta   90.00
_cell.angle_gamma   90.00
#
_symmetry.space_group_name_H-M   'P 1'
#
loop_
_entity.id
_entity.type
_entity.pdbx_description
1 polymer ?
#
loop_
_entity_poly.entity_id
_entity_poly.type
_entity_poly.pdbx_seq_one_letter_code
_entity_poly.pdbx_strand_id
1 'polypeptide(L)'
;EKEKAMATPTITVPSTTPSNTTWLVCDMDGTLLPTPTKAKGFYKPVNESPCFAPLKRWLLSGRSLLVITTASYRMFRQMYAPLEETLKAAPPTANFLMSGYGGAMLYVYDHDTHTLKEDEEYREKMKTAFDPAVQDKVEN
;
A
#
# COMPACT_ATOMS: atom_id res chain seq x y z
N GLU A 1 -21.07 20.41 -40.53
CA GLU A 1 -20.76 20.10 -39.11
C GLU A 1 -19.25 19.91 -38.99
N LYS A 2 -18.57 20.65 -38.09
CA LYS A 2 -17.12 20.52 -37.89
C LYS A 2 -16.90 19.93 -36.51
N GLU A 3 -16.42 18.68 -36.49
CA GLU A 3 -16.08 17.94 -35.28
C GLU A 3 -14.86 18.58 -34.62
N LYS A 4 -15.05 19.08 -33.40
CA LYS A 4 -14.03 19.76 -32.62
C LYS A 4 -13.19 18.68 -31.93
N ALA A 5 -11.99 18.43 -32.43
CA ALA A 5 -11.05 17.50 -31.83
C ALA A 5 -10.80 17.88 -30.35
N MET A 6 -11.18 17.00 -29.44
CA MET A 6 -11.01 17.16 -28.00
C MET A 6 -9.54 16.89 -27.67
N ALA A 7 -8.79 17.93 -27.33
CA ALA A 7 -7.39 17.80 -26.93
C ALA A 7 -7.31 17.02 -25.60
N THR A 8 -6.78 15.81 -25.65
CA THR A 8 -6.42 15.03 -24.47
C THR A 8 -5.26 15.74 -23.76
N PRO A 9 -5.37 16.10 -22.46
CA PRO A 9 -4.27 16.74 -21.77
C PRO A 9 -3.10 15.76 -21.60
N THR A 10 -2.01 16.00 -22.33
CA THR A 10 -0.74 15.30 -22.15
C THR A 10 -0.03 15.92 -20.95
N ILE A 11 0.03 15.18 -19.84
CA ILE A 11 0.83 15.56 -18.68
C ILE A 11 2.27 15.14 -18.96
N THR A 12 3.13 16.11 -19.24
CA THR A 12 4.58 15.92 -19.34
C THR A 12 5.15 15.78 -17.92
N VAL A 13 5.52 14.56 -17.52
CA VAL A 13 6.23 14.34 -16.26
C VAL A 13 7.71 14.70 -16.50
N PRO A 14 8.33 15.58 -15.67
CA PRO A 14 9.71 16.02 -15.91
C PRO A 14 10.68 14.84 -15.85
N SER A 15 11.52 14.72 -16.88
CA SER A 15 12.66 13.82 -16.87
C SER A 15 13.77 14.42 -16.01
N THR A 16 14.24 13.64 -15.03
CA THR A 16 15.45 13.80 -14.21
C THR A 16 15.36 14.63 -12.92
N THR A 17 15.42 13.94 -11.77
CA THR A 17 16.14 14.24 -10.50
C THR A 17 15.62 13.33 -9.36
N PRO A 18 16.28 13.31 -8.19
CA PRO A 18 17.18 12.29 -7.63
C PRO A 18 16.46 11.03 -7.08
N SER A 19 17.19 10.11 -6.44
CA SER A 19 16.72 8.87 -5.79
C SER A 19 15.77 9.06 -4.59
N ASN A 20 14.89 10.08 -4.62
CA ASN A 20 13.84 10.30 -3.65
C ASN A 20 12.62 9.48 -4.02
N THR A 21 12.63 8.23 -3.58
CA THR A 21 11.46 7.36 -3.62
C THR A 21 10.29 8.05 -2.93
N THR A 22 9.32 8.53 -3.70
CA THR A 22 8.12 9.18 -3.18
C THR A 22 7.17 8.11 -2.65
N TRP A 23 6.71 8.28 -1.41
CA TRP A 23 5.80 7.37 -0.75
C TRP A 23 4.38 7.92 -0.73
N LEU A 24 3.43 7.06 -1.08
CA LEU A 24 2.03 7.24 -0.71
C LEU A 24 1.75 6.37 0.51
N VAL A 25 1.38 6.98 1.63
CA VAL A 25 0.96 6.29 2.85
C VAL A 25 -0.55 6.44 2.96
N CYS A 26 -1.27 5.32 3.07
CA CYS A 26 -2.73 5.32 3.10
C CYS A 26 -3.25 4.38 4.17
N ASP A 27 -4.21 4.87 4.94
CA ASP A 27 -5.13 3.99 5.66
C ASP A 27 -5.99 3.19 4.66
N MET A 28 -6.33 1.95 5.00
CA MET A 28 -7.15 1.08 4.15
C MET A 28 -8.65 1.28 4.41
N ASP A 29 -9.06 1.21 5.67
CA ASP A 29 -10.46 1.04 6.07
C ASP A 29 -11.18 2.39 6.19
N GLY A 30 -12.00 2.73 5.21
CA GLY A 30 -12.72 4.00 5.13
C GLY A 30 -12.05 5.03 4.22
N THR A 31 -10.83 4.75 3.75
CA THR A 31 -10.06 5.58 2.82
C THR A 31 -9.94 4.90 1.45
N LEU A 32 -9.18 3.81 1.34
CA LEU A 32 -9.03 3.07 0.07
C LEU A 32 -10.22 2.15 -0.22
N LEU A 33 -10.83 1.61 0.84
CA LEU A 33 -11.95 0.69 0.79
C LEU A 33 -13.07 1.18 1.71
N PRO A 34 -14.35 0.96 1.37
CA PRO A 34 -15.43 1.24 2.31
C PRO A 34 -15.32 0.32 3.53
N THR A 35 -15.62 0.85 4.73
CA THR A 35 -15.77 0.02 5.93
C THR A 35 -16.96 -0.94 5.75
N PRO A 36 -16.99 -2.07 6.46
CA PRO A 36 -18.08 -3.05 6.33
C PRO A 36 -19.47 -2.44 6.52
N THR A 37 -19.62 -1.52 7.47
CA THR A 37 -20.86 -0.78 7.71
C THR A 37 -21.33 -0.03 6.46
N LYS A 38 -20.40 0.61 5.72
CA LYS A 38 -20.69 1.31 4.47
C LYS A 38 -20.84 0.37 3.27
N ALA A 39 -20.34 -0.86 3.39
CA ALA A 39 -20.36 -1.88 2.36
C ALA A 39 -21.39 -3.00 2.60
N LYS A 40 -22.43 -2.76 3.42
CA LYS A 40 -23.49 -3.74 3.73
C LYS A 40 -22.94 -5.09 4.27
N GLY A 41 -21.89 -5.01 5.08
CA GLY A 41 -21.21 -6.17 5.67
C GLY A 41 -20.15 -6.83 4.78
N PHE A 42 -19.93 -6.36 3.56
CA PHE A 42 -18.97 -6.95 2.63
C PHE A 42 -17.57 -6.34 2.76
N TYR A 43 -16.55 -7.19 2.67
CA TYR A 43 -15.14 -6.80 2.55
C TYR A 43 -14.73 -6.78 1.08
N LYS A 44 -14.86 -5.61 0.44
CA LYS A 44 -14.59 -5.48 -0.99
C LYS A 44 -13.09 -5.43 -1.30
N PRO A 45 -12.64 -6.01 -2.42
CA PRO A 45 -11.28 -5.85 -2.91
C PRO A 45 -11.04 -4.48 -3.55
N VAL A 46 -9.77 -4.06 -3.64
CA VAL A 46 -9.38 -2.74 -4.15
C VAL A 46 -9.66 -2.58 -5.62
N ASN A 47 -9.78 -3.64 -6.42
CA ASN A 47 -10.20 -3.55 -7.82
C ASN A 47 -11.66 -3.14 -8.01
N GLU A 48 -12.48 -3.16 -6.96
CA GLU A 48 -13.82 -2.56 -6.94
C GLU A 48 -13.83 -1.11 -6.42
N SER A 49 -12.69 -0.59 -5.96
CA SER A 49 -12.55 0.77 -5.45
C SER A 49 -12.24 1.77 -6.57
N PRO A 50 -12.76 3.01 -6.50
CA PRO A 50 -12.32 4.09 -7.40
C PRO A 50 -10.81 4.38 -7.28
N CYS A 51 -10.16 3.97 -6.19
CA CYS A 51 -8.73 4.13 -5.97
C CYS A 51 -7.87 3.16 -6.80
N PHE A 52 -8.44 2.10 -7.40
CA PHE A 52 -7.65 1.06 -8.06
C PHE A 52 -6.76 1.59 -9.19
N ALA A 53 -7.35 2.27 -10.16
CA ALA A 53 -6.61 2.77 -11.32
C ALA A 53 -5.55 3.82 -10.93
N PRO A 54 -5.83 4.79 -10.03
CA PRO A 54 -4.81 5.66 -9.45
C PRO A 54 -3.64 4.90 -8.79
N LEU A 55 -3.93 3.91 -7.94
CA LEU A 55 -2.89 3.12 -7.26
C LEU A 55 -2.03 2.34 -8.26
N LYS A 56 -2.65 1.76 -9.29
CA LYS A 56 -1.91 1.08 -10.35
C LYS A 56 -0.95 2.02 -11.06
N ARG A 57 -1.43 3.20 -11.49
CA ARG A 57 -0.59 4.20 -12.15
C ARG A 57 0.54 4.68 -11.24
N TRP A 58 0.27 4.83 -9.95
CA TRP A 58 1.28 5.22 -8.96
C TRP A 58 2.42 4.21 -8.90
N LEU A 59 2.11 2.93 -8.71
CA LEU A 59 3.09 1.84 -8.65
C LEU A 59 3.86 1.68 -9.97
N LEU A 60 3.15 1.67 -11.10
CA LEU A 60 3.77 1.56 -12.43
C LEU A 60 4.69 2.75 -12.77
N SER A 61 4.52 3.89 -12.09
CA SER A 61 5.43 5.03 -12.21
C SER A 61 6.71 4.89 -11.37
N GLY A 62 6.96 3.74 -10.75
CA GLY A 62 8.14 3.50 -9.93
C GLY A 62 8.04 4.10 -8.52
N ARG A 63 6.85 4.49 -8.06
CA ARG A 63 6.62 5.12 -6.75
C ARG A 63 6.14 4.09 -5.72
N SER A 64 6.41 4.36 -4.45
CA SER A 64 6.17 3.40 -3.36
C SER A 64 4.84 3.63 -2.65
N LEU A 65 4.25 2.55 -2.13
CA LEU A 65 2.96 2.54 -1.44
C LEU A 65 3.08 1.78 -0.11
N LEU A 66 2.64 2.42 0.97
CA LEU A 66 2.41 1.79 2.27
C LEU A 66 0.92 1.83 2.58
N VAL A 67 0.33 0.65 2.79
CA VAL A 67 -1.06 0.50 3.23
C VAL A 67 -1.08 0.16 4.72
N ILE A 68 -1.82 0.93 5.51
CA ILE A 68 -1.97 0.72 6.95
C ILE A 68 -3.39 0.25 7.22
N THR A 69 -3.55 -0.78 8.05
CA THR A 69 -4.87 -1.31 8.41
C THR A 69 -4.85 -2.03 9.75
N THR A 70 -6.01 -2.08 10.39
CA THR A 70 -6.26 -2.97 11.53
C THR A 70 -6.71 -4.37 11.10
N ALA A 71 -6.95 -4.57 9.80
CA ALA A 71 -7.31 -5.86 9.25
C ALA A 71 -6.19 -6.89 9.46
N SER A 72 -6.63 -8.13 9.69
CA SER A 72 -5.78 -9.32 9.69
C SER A 72 -5.59 -9.83 8.25
N TYR A 73 -5.49 -11.15 8.06
CA TYR A 73 -5.29 -11.83 6.77
C TYR A 73 -6.21 -11.37 5.61
N ARG A 74 -7.39 -10.79 5.88
CA ARG A 74 -8.25 -10.26 4.80
C ARG A 74 -7.58 -9.19 3.95
N MET A 75 -6.61 -8.46 4.51
CA MET A 75 -5.87 -7.43 3.78
C MET A 75 -5.16 -7.98 2.54
N PHE A 76 -4.70 -9.24 2.55
CA PHE A 76 -4.07 -9.86 1.38
C PHE A 76 -5.06 -10.03 0.23
N ARG A 77 -6.28 -10.50 0.53
CA ARG A 77 -7.33 -10.65 -0.48
C ARG A 77 -7.86 -9.32 -0.98
N GLN A 78 -7.92 -8.32 -0.10
CA GLN A 78 -8.48 -7.01 -0.43
C GLN A 78 -7.49 -6.10 -1.16
N MET A 79 -6.19 -6.19 -0.86
CA MET A 79 -5.16 -5.28 -1.38
C MET A 79 -4.11 -5.99 -2.24
N TYR A 80 -3.42 -6.99 -1.69
CA TYR A 80 -2.29 -7.63 -2.37
C TYR A 80 -2.72 -8.40 -3.63
N ALA A 81 -3.66 -9.34 -3.51
CA ALA A 81 -4.05 -10.18 -4.64
C ALA A 81 -4.58 -9.38 -5.85
N PRO A 82 -5.41 -8.32 -5.68
CA PRO A 82 -5.81 -7.49 -6.81
C PRO A 82 -4.69 -6.63 -7.41
N LEU A 83 -3.63 -6.34 -6.66
CA LEU A 83 -2.47 -5.54 -7.10
C LEU A 83 -1.31 -6.40 -7.60
N GLU A 84 -1.33 -7.72 -7.39
CA GLU A 84 -0.20 -8.63 -7.65
C GLU A 84 0.39 -8.47 -9.05
N GLU A 85 -0.44 -8.52 -10.09
CA GLU A 85 0.02 -8.34 -11.48
C GLU A 85 0.59 -6.94 -11.74
N THR A 86 0.11 -5.94 -11.01
CA THR A 86 0.66 -4.58 -11.12
C THR A 86 2.02 -4.48 -10.43
N LEU A 87 2.19 -5.16 -9.30
CA LEU A 87 3.45 -5.21 -8.56
C LEU A 87 4.53 -5.94 -9.37
N LYS A 88 4.18 -7.07 -10.01
CA LYS A 88 5.07 -7.79 -10.94
C LYS A 88 5.52 -6.94 -12.12
N ALA A 89 4.63 -6.09 -12.62
CA ALA A 89 4.92 -5.20 -13.75
C ALA A 89 5.57 -3.86 -13.34
N ALA A 90 5.60 -3.54 -12.04
CA ALA A 90 6.15 -2.27 -11.56
C ALA A 90 7.68 -2.30 -11.59
N PRO A 91 8.34 -1.13 -11.76
CA PRO A 91 9.80 -1.06 -11.64
C PRO A 91 10.26 -1.50 -10.24
N PRO A 92 11.47 -2.07 -10.09
CA PRO A 92 12.04 -2.42 -8.77
C PRO A 92 12.16 -1.24 -7.79
N THR A 93 12.06 0.00 -8.26
CA THR A 93 12.02 1.21 -7.41
C THR A 93 10.68 1.43 -6.71
N ALA A 94 9.59 0.77 -7.16
CA ALA A 94 8.28 0.83 -6.55
C ALA A 94 8.18 -0.17 -5.41
N ASN A 95 8.34 0.29 -4.17
CA ASN A 95 8.16 -0.56 -3.00
C ASN A 95 6.67 -0.66 -2.64
N PHE A 96 6.24 -1.82 -2.17
CA PHE A 96 4.91 -2.03 -1.62
C PHE A 96 5.01 -2.64 -0.24
N LEU A 97 4.40 -1.97 0.73
CA LEU A 97 4.32 -2.44 2.11
C LEU A 97 2.87 -2.47 2.60
N MET A 98 2.61 -3.40 3.52
CA MET A 98 1.38 -3.47 4.25
C MET A 98 1.66 -3.56 5.75
N SER A 99 1.17 -2.59 6.52
CA SER A 99 1.16 -2.63 7.97
C SER A 99 -0.21 -3.10 8.44
N GLY A 100 -0.26 -4.29 9.03
CA GLY A 100 -1.48 -4.92 9.52
C GLY A 100 -1.56 -4.94 11.04
N TYR A 101 -2.66 -5.46 11.58
CA TYR A 101 -2.82 -5.69 13.03
C TYR A 101 -2.57 -4.42 13.88
N GLY A 102 -2.98 -3.25 13.38
CA GLY A 102 -2.79 -1.98 14.10
C GLY A 102 -1.32 -1.56 14.21
N GLY A 103 -0.47 -2.02 13.30
CA GLY A 103 0.95 -1.74 13.31
C GLY A 103 1.82 -2.89 13.82
N ALA A 104 1.26 -3.94 14.41
CA ALA A 104 2.06 -5.02 14.99
C ALA A 104 2.82 -5.87 13.96
N MET A 105 2.40 -5.85 12.70
CA MET A 105 3.04 -6.62 11.61
C MET A 105 3.29 -5.73 10.40
N LEU A 106 4.44 -5.94 9.76
CA LEU A 106 4.81 -5.31 8.51
C LEU A 106 5.10 -6.38 7.47
N TYR A 107 4.57 -6.19 6.27
CA TYR A 107 4.78 -7.05 5.12
C TYR A 107 5.40 -6.24 3.99
N VAL A 108 6.39 -6.81 3.31
CA VAL A 108 7.19 -6.19 2.26
C VAL A 108 7.09 -7.01 0.99
N TYR A 109 6.86 -6.34 -0.14
CA TYR A 109 6.92 -6.97 -1.45
C TYR A 109 8.35 -7.13 -1.91
N ASP A 110 8.72 -8.37 -2.23
CA ASP A 110 10.03 -8.76 -2.72
C ASP A 110 9.98 -8.88 -4.25
N HIS A 111 10.73 -8.02 -4.93
CA HIS A 111 10.75 -7.94 -6.40
C HIS A 111 11.47 -9.11 -7.06
N ASP A 112 12.38 -9.79 -6.36
CA ASP A 112 13.13 -10.92 -6.91
C ASP A 112 12.29 -12.19 -6.92
N THR A 113 11.48 -12.37 -5.88
CA THR A 113 10.62 -13.55 -5.71
C THR A 113 9.18 -13.32 -6.12
N HIS A 114 8.79 -12.06 -6.36
CA HIS A 114 7.41 -11.64 -6.61
C HIS A 114 6.43 -12.11 -5.53
N THR A 115 6.87 -12.08 -4.26
CA THR A 115 6.05 -12.48 -3.11
C THR A 115 5.99 -11.39 -2.05
N LEU A 116 4.92 -11.41 -1.27
CA LEU A 116 4.78 -10.58 -0.09
C LEU A 116 5.25 -11.38 1.14
N LYS A 117 6.25 -10.88 1.85
CA LYS A 117 6.85 -11.55 3.03
C LYS A 117 6.67 -10.69 4.26
N GLU A 118 6.56 -11.34 5.41
CA GLU A 118 6.61 -10.65 6.70
C GLU A 118 8.03 -10.15 6.97
N ASP A 119 8.16 -8.94 7.52
CA ASP A 119 9.41 -8.41 8.04
C ASP A 119 9.62 -8.91 9.49
N GLU A 120 10.42 -9.96 9.63
CA GLU A 120 10.70 -10.57 10.93
C GLU A 120 11.47 -9.63 11.86
N GLU A 121 12.38 -8.82 11.33
CA GLU A 121 13.15 -7.85 12.13
C GLU A 121 12.21 -6.79 12.73
N TYR A 122 11.27 -6.29 11.93
CA TYR A 122 10.22 -5.39 12.41
C TYR A 122 9.40 -6.04 13.53
N ARG A 123 8.95 -7.30 13.35
CA ARG A 123 8.17 -8.01 14.37
C ARG A 123 8.94 -8.15 15.68
N GLU A 124 10.21 -8.53 15.64
CA GLU A 124 11.02 -8.67 16.87
C GLU A 124 11.22 -7.32 17.58
N LYS A 125 11.43 -6.22 16.83
CA LYS A 125 11.49 -4.87 17.40
C LYS A 125 10.17 -4.44 18.04
N MET A 126 9.03 -4.83 17.46
CA MET A 126 7.73 -4.52 18.04
C MET A 126 7.48 -5.32 19.33
N LYS A 127 7.97 -6.56 19.44
CA LYS A 127 7.88 -7.31 20.71
C LYS A 127 8.64 -6.63 21.85
N THR A 128 9.82 -6.07 21.58
CA THR A 128 10.63 -5.40 22.60
C THR A 128 10.11 -3.99 22.94
N ALA A 129 9.60 -3.25 21.96
CA ALA A 129 9.06 -1.89 22.17
C ALA A 129 7.80 -1.86 23.04
N PHE A 130 7.05 -2.97 23.09
CA PHE A 130 5.85 -3.13 23.89
C PHE A 130 6.01 -4.16 25.02
N ASP A 131 7.26 -4.50 25.37
CA ASP A 131 7.55 -5.29 26.57
C ASP A 131 7.24 -4.44 27.82
N PRO A 132 6.28 -4.86 28.67
CA PRO A 132 5.94 -4.13 29.89
C PRO A 132 7.15 -3.86 30.79
N ALA A 133 8.13 -4.77 30.82
CA ALA A 133 9.34 -4.64 31.63
C ALA A 133 10.32 -3.55 31.10
N VAL A 134 10.16 -3.14 29.84
CA VAL A 134 10.93 -2.04 29.22
C VAL A 134 10.20 -0.71 29.40
N GLN A 135 8.86 -0.70 29.38
CA GLN A 135 8.07 0.53 29.56
C GLN A 135 8.20 1.12 30.98
N ASP A 136 8.33 0.29 32.02
CA ASP A 136 8.58 0.74 33.40
C ASP A 136 9.93 1.47 33.60
N LYS A 137 10.85 1.40 32.63
CA LYS A 137 12.16 2.08 32.71
C LYS A 137 12.19 3.45 32.02
N VAL A 138 11.14 3.83 31.31
CA VAL A 138 11.07 5.12 30.59
C VAL A 138 10.29 6.18 31.39
N GLU A 139 9.58 5.78 32.44
CA GLU A 139 8.76 6.68 33.28
C GLU A 139 9.42 7.09 34.63
N ASN A 140 10.73 6.93 34.82
CA ASN A 140 11.44 7.44 36.01
C ASN A 140 12.59 8.39 35.67
#